data_AF-A0A2E3ZPS6-F1
#
_entry.id   AF-A0A2E3ZPS6-F1
#
_cell.length_a   1.000
_cell.length_b   1.000
_cell.length_c   1.000
_cell.angle_alpha   90.00
_cell.angle_beta   90.00
_cell.angle_gamma   90.00
#
_symmetry.space_group_name_H-M   'P 1'
#
loop_
_entity.id
_entity.type
_entity.pdbx_description
1 polymer ?
#
loop_
_entity_poly.entity_id
_entity_poly.type
_entity_poly.pdbx_seq_one_letter_code
_entity_poly.pdbx_strand_id
1 'polypeptide(L)'
;MSSFKEIPNNLLELDLSAFSKDDVKCIQDLGYKQRLCYRWFRYERSREPGHDQFVIYSGARGKTPYASYRIERHSDALYSLSSQRTGKNIATGRTIQSVIKHLPDDFFYSR
;
A
#
# COMPACT_ATOMS: atom_id res chain seq x y z
N MET A 1 -14.25 37.92 16.66
CA MET A 1 -13.90 38.17 15.24
C MET A 1 -12.47 37.70 15.05
N SER A 2 -12.27 36.43 14.69
CA SER A 2 -10.93 35.90 14.40
C SER A 2 -10.59 36.19 12.95
N SER A 3 -9.56 37.00 12.73
CA SER A 3 -8.94 37.24 11.44
C SER A 3 -8.38 35.91 10.93
N PHE A 4 -9.12 35.26 10.02
CA PHE A 4 -8.53 34.27 9.13
C PHE A 4 -7.59 35.04 8.21
N LYS A 5 -6.28 34.96 8.49
CA LYS A 5 -5.26 35.37 7.54
C LYS A 5 -5.56 34.67 6.22
N GLU A 6 -5.86 35.44 5.19
CA GLU A 6 -5.97 34.95 3.82
C GLU A 6 -4.68 34.20 3.49
N ILE A 7 -4.79 32.87 3.38
CA ILE A 7 -3.70 32.02 2.92
C ILE A 7 -3.42 32.48 1.49
N PRO A 8 -2.19 32.97 1.17
CA PRO A 8 -1.91 33.47 -0.16
C PRO A 8 -2.21 32.37 -1.19
N ASN A 9 -2.95 32.76 -2.24
CA ASN A 9 -3.49 31.92 -3.32
C ASN A 9 -2.42 31.21 -4.18
N ASN A 10 -1.17 31.22 -3.72
CA ASN A 10 0.00 30.65 -4.37
C ASN A 10 0.56 29.44 -3.58
N LEU A 11 -0.07 29.05 -2.47
CA LEU A 11 0.26 27.83 -1.73
C LEU A 11 -0.58 26.68 -2.27
N LEU A 12 0.00 25.87 -3.16
CA LEU A 12 -0.55 24.56 -3.50
C LEU A 12 -0.39 23.64 -2.29
N GLU A 13 -1.50 23.19 -1.71
CA GLU A 13 -1.49 22.16 -0.68
C GLU A 13 -0.98 20.85 -1.32
N LEU A 14 0.22 20.42 -0.92
CA LEU A 14 0.83 19.23 -1.47
C LEU A 14 0.17 18.01 -0.84
N ASP A 15 -0.58 17.25 -1.64
CA ASP A 15 -1.14 15.97 -1.21
C ASP A 15 -0.03 14.92 -1.05
N LEU A 16 0.44 14.78 0.19
CA LEU A 16 1.47 13.81 0.58
C LEU A 16 0.94 12.37 0.69
N SER A 17 -0.38 12.17 0.62
CA SER A 17 -1.00 10.85 0.72
C SER A 17 -0.88 10.05 -0.59
N ALA A 18 -0.64 10.70 -1.73
CA ALA A 18 -0.59 10.03 -3.02
C ALA A 18 0.67 9.16 -3.19
N PHE A 19 0.51 7.88 -3.58
CA PHE A 19 1.62 7.02 -3.96
C PHE A 19 2.36 7.59 -5.19
N SER A 20 3.70 7.63 -5.09
CA SER A 20 4.59 8.07 -6.16
C SER A 20 4.68 7.03 -7.28
N LYS A 21 5.30 7.41 -8.41
CA LYS A 21 5.56 6.46 -9.51
C LYS A 21 6.48 5.31 -9.07
N ASP A 22 7.46 5.59 -8.24
CA ASP A 22 8.39 4.58 -7.70
C ASP A 22 7.68 3.61 -6.76
N ASP A 23 6.70 4.09 -6.00
CA ASP A 23 5.87 3.24 -5.16
C ASP A 23 5.04 2.26 -5.99
N VAL A 24 4.38 2.77 -7.04
CA VAL A 24 3.62 1.93 -7.99
C VAL A 24 4.53 0.89 -8.63
N LYS A 25 5.74 1.29 -9.04
CA LYS A 25 6.74 0.36 -9.57
C LYS A 25 7.12 -0.70 -8.55
N CYS A 26 7.24 -0.35 -7.27
CA CYS A 26 7.53 -1.32 -6.22
C CYS A 26 6.42 -2.40 -6.08
N ILE A 27 5.15 -2.01 -6.18
CA ILE A 27 4.02 -2.96 -6.21
C ILE A 27 4.06 -3.86 -7.46
N GLN A 28 4.41 -3.30 -8.62
CA GLN A 28 4.56 -4.07 -9.86
C GLN A 28 5.72 -5.07 -9.76
N ASP A 29 6.87 -4.66 -9.23
CA ASP A 29 8.04 -5.49 -9.03
C ASP A 29 7.76 -6.60 -8.00
N LEU A 30 6.96 -6.31 -6.96
CA LEU A 30 6.46 -7.33 -6.04
C LEU A 30 5.64 -8.39 -6.79
N GLY A 31 4.75 -7.96 -7.69
CA GLY A 31 3.99 -8.88 -8.53
C GLY A 31 4.85 -9.73 -9.46
N TYR A 32 5.91 -9.16 -10.02
CA TYR A 32 6.90 -9.91 -10.80
C TYR A 32 7.58 -10.99 -9.95
N LYS A 33 8.01 -10.65 -8.72
CA LYS A 33 8.59 -11.62 -7.77
C LYS A 33 7.62 -12.76 -7.45
N GLN A 34 6.35 -12.47 -7.20
CA GLN A 34 5.34 -13.52 -6.93
C GLN A 34 5.20 -14.51 -8.09
N ARG A 35 5.26 -14.03 -9.34
CA ARG A 35 5.21 -14.90 -10.53
C ARG A 35 6.43 -15.82 -10.61
N LEU A 36 7.61 -15.34 -10.22
CA LEU A 36 8.82 -16.18 -10.11
C LEU A 36 8.66 -17.27 -9.04
N CYS A 37 7.87 -17.02 -8.01
CA CYS A 37 7.49 -18.02 -7.00
C CYS A 37 6.32 -18.94 -7.45
N TYR A 38 5.97 -18.96 -8.74
CA TYR A 38 4.83 -19.71 -9.31
C TYR A 38 3.46 -19.34 -8.71
N ARG A 39 3.33 -18.12 -8.18
CA ARG A 39 2.09 -17.60 -7.61
C ARG A 39 1.44 -16.60 -8.55
N TRP A 40 0.12 -16.52 -8.51
CA TRP A 40 -0.58 -15.43 -9.15
C TRP A 40 -0.58 -14.23 -8.21
N PHE A 41 -0.58 -13.03 -8.79
CA PHE A 41 -0.62 -11.77 -8.06
C PHE A 41 -1.58 -10.81 -8.74
N ARG A 42 -2.38 -10.11 -7.94
CA ARG A 42 -3.25 -9.02 -8.38
C ARG A 42 -3.18 -7.89 -7.36
N TYR A 43 -3.48 -6.68 -7.81
CA TYR A 43 -3.66 -5.55 -6.92
C TYR A 43 -4.80 -4.66 -7.40
N GLU A 44 -5.39 -3.96 -6.46
CA GLU A 44 -6.39 -2.92 -6.67
C GLU A 44 -5.88 -1.64 -6.03
N ARG A 45 -6.11 -0.49 -6.67
CA ARG A 45 -5.77 0.82 -6.12
C ARG A 45 -7.03 1.64 -5.98
N SER A 46 -7.22 2.23 -4.81
CA SER A 46 -8.25 3.23 -4.57
C SER A 46 -7.54 4.51 -4.14
N ARG A 47 -7.85 5.61 -4.82
CA ARG A 47 -7.24 6.91 -4.59
C ARG A 47 -8.34 7.94 -4.34
N GLU A 48 -8.31 8.51 -3.15
CA GLU A 48 -9.18 9.57 -2.68
C GLU A 48 -8.31 10.74 -2.16
N PRO A 49 -8.83 11.98 -2.13
CA PRO A 49 -8.09 13.09 -1.56
C PRO A 49 -7.68 12.81 -0.11
N GLY A 50 -6.38 12.85 0.20
CA GLY A 50 -5.85 12.58 1.53
C GLY A 50 -5.71 11.09 1.88
N HIS A 51 -6.07 10.17 0.98
CA HIS A 51 -5.96 8.74 1.20
C HIS A 51 -5.71 7.97 -0.11
N ASP A 52 -4.56 7.32 -0.22
CA ASP A 52 -4.24 6.43 -1.33
C ASP A 52 -3.91 5.05 -0.79
N GLN A 53 -4.50 4.02 -1.38
CA GLN A 53 -4.37 2.65 -0.90
C GLN A 53 -4.21 1.64 -2.03
N PHE A 54 -3.39 0.63 -1.76
CA PHE A 54 -3.31 -0.60 -2.54
C PHE A 54 -3.84 -1.76 -1.71
N VAL A 55 -4.72 -2.58 -2.30
CA VAL A 55 -4.97 -3.93 -1.80
C VAL A 55 -4.24 -4.90 -2.71
N ILE A 56 -3.38 -5.73 -2.13
CA ILE A 56 -2.57 -6.72 -2.85
C ILE A 56 -3.04 -8.13 -2.50
N TYR A 57 -3.06 -8.97 -3.51
CA TYR A 57 -3.54 -10.35 -3.45
C TYR A 57 -2.48 -11.28 -4.03
N SER A 58 -2.18 -12.37 -3.33
CA SER A 58 -1.26 -13.40 -3.79
C SER A 58 -1.80 -14.77 -3.46
N GLY A 59 -1.72 -15.72 -4.41
CA GLY A 59 -2.19 -17.08 -4.17
C GLY A 59 -1.49 -18.11 -5.03
N ALA A 60 -1.57 -19.36 -4.57
CA ALA A 60 -1.15 -20.51 -5.34
C ALA A 60 -2.19 -20.86 -6.41
N ARG A 61 -1.78 -21.65 -7.42
CA ARG A 61 -2.73 -22.34 -8.30
C ARG A 61 -3.26 -23.58 -7.56
N GLY A 62 -4.27 -23.39 -6.71
CA GLY A 62 -4.81 -24.48 -5.88
C GLY A 62 -5.99 -24.04 -5.00
N LYS A 63 -6.44 -24.93 -4.11
CA LYS A 63 -7.53 -24.66 -3.15
C LYS A 63 -7.10 -23.83 -1.94
N THR A 64 -5.80 -23.55 -1.81
CA THR A 64 -5.25 -22.74 -0.71
C THR A 64 -5.85 -21.33 -0.78
N PRO A 65 -6.36 -20.78 0.34
CA PRO A 65 -6.81 -19.40 0.38
C PRO A 65 -5.71 -18.44 -0.07
N TYR A 66 -6.10 -17.39 -0.79
CA TYR A 66 -5.16 -16.33 -1.15
C TYR A 66 -4.86 -15.46 0.06
N ALA A 67 -3.64 -14.93 0.08
CA ALA A 67 -3.21 -13.92 1.04
C ALA A 67 -3.65 -12.53 0.53
N SER A 68 -4.15 -11.69 1.44
CA SER A 68 -4.60 -10.33 1.12
C SER A 68 -4.14 -9.31 2.16
N TYR A 69 -3.50 -8.25 1.67
CA TYR A 69 -2.96 -7.18 2.49
C TYR A 69 -3.29 -5.83 1.89
N ARG A 70 -3.34 -4.81 2.75
CA ARG A 70 -3.59 -3.44 2.37
C ARG A 70 -2.39 -2.58 2.75
N ILE A 71 -1.95 -1.77 1.80
CA ILE A 71 -0.88 -0.80 1.96
C ILE A 71 -1.50 0.57 1.75
N GLU A 72 -1.50 1.40 2.77
CA GLU A 72 -2.04 2.76 2.70
C GLU A 72 -0.89 3.75 2.81
N ARG A 73 -1.08 4.93 2.20
CA ARG A 73 -0.21 6.07 2.40
C ARG A 73 -1.05 7.22 2.97
N HIS A 74 -0.60 7.74 4.10
CA HIS A 74 -1.30 8.74 4.90
C HIS A 74 -0.80 10.15 4.58
N SER A 75 -1.57 11.16 5.00
CA SER A 75 -1.27 12.59 4.77
C SER A 75 0.04 13.07 5.43
N ASP A 76 0.56 12.34 6.41
CA ASP A 76 1.85 12.60 7.07
C ASP A 76 3.04 11.91 6.37
N ALA A 77 2.80 11.38 5.16
CA ALA A 77 3.74 10.59 4.36
C ALA A 77 4.19 9.27 5.03
N LEU A 78 3.46 8.76 6.03
CA LEU A 78 3.66 7.40 6.51
C LEU A 78 2.95 6.38 5.64
N TYR A 79 3.57 5.22 5.55
CA TYR A 79 3.01 4.02 4.97
C TYR A 79 2.55 3.09 6.09
N SER A 80 1.41 2.45 5.91
CA SER A 80 0.94 1.35 6.77
C SER A 80 0.79 0.08 5.94
N LEU A 81 1.06 -1.07 6.57
CA LEU A 81 0.67 -2.39 6.08
C LEU A 81 -0.30 -3.00 7.08
N SER A 82 -1.43 -3.48 6.60
CA SER A 82 -2.42 -4.19 7.41
C SER A 82 -2.95 -5.43 6.72
N SER A 83 -3.41 -6.40 7.51
CA SER A 83 -4.18 -7.53 6.99
C SER A 83 -5.51 -7.04 6.43
N GLN A 84 -5.81 -7.36 5.17
CA GLN A 84 -7.09 -6.99 4.57
C GLN A 84 -8.25 -7.76 5.22
N ARG A 85 -8.00 -8.99 5.70
CA ARG A 85 -9.01 -9.83 6.33
C ARG A 85 -9.39 -9.40 7.74
N THR A 86 -8.42 -8.94 8.53
CA THR A 86 -8.63 -8.65 9.96
C THR A 86 -8.54 -7.17 10.29
N GLY A 87 -8.07 -6.33 9.37
CA GLY A 87 -7.77 -4.92 9.62
C GLY A 87 -6.57 -4.69 10.54
N LYS A 88 -5.94 -5.74 11.07
CA LYS A 88 -4.81 -5.63 11.99
C LYS A 88 -3.62 -4.97 11.29
N ASN A 89 -3.12 -3.89 11.88
CA ASN A 89 -1.87 -3.27 11.47
C ASN A 89 -0.69 -4.23 11.72
N ILE A 90 0.14 -4.40 10.71
CA ILE A 90 1.32 -5.28 10.71
C ILE A 90 2.59 -4.45 10.84
N ALA A 91 2.68 -3.36 10.08
CA ALA A 91 3.83 -2.49 10.09
C ALA A 91 3.45 -1.05 9.71
N THR A 92 4.30 -0.12 10.11
CA THR A 92 4.31 1.26 9.62
C THR A 92 5.74 1.64 9.21
N GLY A 93 5.89 2.59 8.30
CA GLY A 93 7.20 2.99 7.83
C GLY A 93 7.19 4.25 6.97
N ARG A 94 8.38 4.77 6.67
CA ARG A 94 8.57 6.00 5.87
C ARG A 94 8.70 5.73 4.37
N THR A 95 8.83 4.47 3.98
CA THR A 95 8.91 4.07 2.56
C THR A 95 8.08 2.83 2.31
N ILE A 96 7.59 2.67 1.08
CA ILE A 96 6.84 1.48 0.69
C ILE A 96 7.67 0.19 0.86
N GLN A 97 8.99 0.23 0.59
CA GLN A 97 9.85 -0.94 0.76
C GLN A 97 9.94 -1.36 2.23
N SER A 98 9.95 -0.39 3.16
CA SER A 98 10.02 -0.69 4.59
C SER A 98 8.79 -1.47 5.08
N VAL A 99 7.60 -1.16 4.58
CA VAL A 99 6.37 -1.88 4.94
C VAL A 99 6.24 -3.21 4.18
N ILE A 100 6.59 -3.27 2.90
CA ILE A 100 6.54 -4.51 2.09
C ILE A 100 7.43 -5.62 2.67
N LYS A 101 8.57 -5.27 3.28
CA LYS A 101 9.45 -6.24 3.95
C LYS A 101 8.79 -6.99 5.11
N HIS A 102 7.70 -6.44 5.67
CA HIS A 102 6.95 -7.06 6.76
C HIS A 102 5.74 -7.87 6.26
N LEU A 103 5.63 -8.10 4.94
CA LEU A 103 4.62 -9.00 4.41
C LEU A 103 4.82 -10.41 5.00
N PRO A 104 3.77 -11.02 5.56
CA PRO A 104 3.88 -12.36 6.12
C PRO A 104 4.19 -13.44 5.08
N ASP A 105 4.75 -14.55 5.55
CA ASP A 105 5.26 -15.64 4.72
C ASP A 105 4.20 -16.30 3.82
N ASP A 106 2.94 -16.36 4.26
CA ASP A 106 1.82 -16.90 3.47
C ASP A 106 1.55 -16.10 2.18
N PHE A 107 2.05 -14.87 2.12
CA PHE A 107 2.06 -14.05 0.91
C PHE A 107 3.02 -14.60 -0.16
N PHE A 108 4.15 -15.18 0.25
CA PHE A 108 5.21 -15.66 -0.64
C PHE A 108 5.19 -17.19 -0.81
N TYR A 109 4.68 -17.91 0.17
CA TYR A 109 4.75 -19.36 0.24
C TYR A 109 3.37 -19.98 0.40
N SER A 110 3.16 -21.12 -0.25
CA SER A 110 2.00 -21.97 -0.03
C SER A 110 2.34 -22.93 1.09
N ARG A 111 1.47 -23.07 2.09
CA ARG A 111 1.57 -24.17 3.06
C ARG A 111 1.22 -25.49 2.42
#